data_AF-A0A2T0PPT6-F1
#
_entry.id   AF-A0A2T0PPT6-F1
#
_cell.length_a   1.000
_cell.length_b   1.000
_cell.length_c   1.000
_cell.angle_alpha   90.00
_cell.angle_beta   90.00
_cell.angle_gamma   90.00
#
_symmetry.space_group_name_H-M   'P 1'
#
loop_
_entity.id
_entity.type
_entity.pdbx_description
1 polymer ?
#
loop_
_entity_poly.entity_id
_entity_poly.type
_entity_poly.pdbx_seq_one_letter_code
_entity_poly.pdbx_strand_id
1 'polypeptide(L)'
;MAQRSSPAAVAERIAAVDWAAPWELAASHAGSRPRLLMEYQRRMGLWARALGLRSPVTFFDLPERVAPGVRADPELVARVEAGWAGHYLWEPVRSSCLWALHWAAVREAGLGGFPGEGLTGARRAALAEPFDPLLAAYERGGGFHRDCSGAFIDLELCAVPYRPWRDRLPPADPITTTDPAALDALDAADTARRAAEGAPGARSAADGRSG
;
A
#
# COMPACT_ATOMS: atom_id res chain seq x y z
N MET A 1 19.28 2.55 -12.21
CA MET A 1 18.53 3.72 -11.71
C MET A 1 17.07 3.33 -11.75
N ALA A 2 16.34 3.38 -10.63
CA ALA A 2 14.89 3.14 -10.67
C ALA A 2 14.24 4.24 -11.51
N GLN A 3 13.48 3.85 -12.54
CA GLN A 3 12.74 4.77 -13.40
C GLN A 3 11.79 5.59 -12.49
N ARG A 4 11.87 6.93 -12.54
CA ARG A 4 10.88 7.78 -11.87
C ARG A 4 9.58 7.65 -12.65
N SER A 5 8.48 7.30 -11.99
CA SER A 5 7.16 7.31 -12.61
C SER A 5 6.72 8.76 -12.82
N SER A 6 6.39 9.14 -14.05
CA SER A 6 5.81 10.45 -14.35
C SER A 6 4.36 10.54 -13.86
N PRO A 7 3.78 11.75 -13.68
CA PRO A 7 2.37 11.89 -13.35
C PRO A 7 1.44 11.18 -14.34
N ALA A 8 1.76 11.24 -15.64
CA ALA A 8 1.00 10.55 -16.67
C ALA A 8 1.01 9.02 -16.47
N ALA A 9 2.19 8.44 -16.20
CA ALA A 9 2.31 6.99 -15.95
C ALA A 9 1.55 6.56 -14.68
N VAL A 10 1.56 7.39 -13.62
CA VAL A 10 0.78 7.10 -12.41
C VAL A 10 -0.73 7.23 -12.67
N ALA A 11 -1.17 8.21 -13.46
CA ALA A 11 -2.56 8.35 -13.84
C ALA A 11 -3.06 7.14 -14.66
N GLU A 12 -2.27 6.68 -15.64
CA GLU A 12 -2.56 5.46 -16.41
C GLU A 12 -2.66 4.23 -15.50
N ARG A 13 -1.71 4.10 -14.56
CA ARG A 13 -1.70 3.02 -13.59
C ARG A 13 -2.97 2.99 -12.72
N ILE A 14 -3.40 4.14 -12.21
CA ILE A 14 -4.63 4.26 -11.42
C ILE A 14 -5.87 3.98 -12.27
N ALA A 15 -5.90 4.47 -13.52
CA ALA A 15 -7.01 4.26 -14.44
C ALA A 15 -7.16 2.78 -14.88
N ALA A 16 -6.07 2.01 -14.85
CA ALA A 16 -6.08 0.58 -15.15
C ALA A 16 -6.58 -0.30 -13.99
N VAL A 17 -6.78 0.26 -12.79
CA VAL A 17 -7.31 -0.51 -11.66
C VAL A 17 -8.76 -0.91 -11.92
N ASP A 18 -9.02 -2.21 -11.87
CA ASP A 18 -10.37 -2.75 -11.92
C ASP A 18 -11.05 -2.65 -10.54
N TRP A 19 -11.76 -1.55 -10.32
CA TRP A 19 -12.50 -1.29 -9.08
C TRP A 19 -13.75 -2.16 -8.92
N ALA A 20 -14.16 -2.90 -9.96
CA ALA A 20 -15.28 -3.84 -9.93
C ALA A 20 -14.82 -5.30 -9.98
N ALA A 21 -13.52 -5.54 -9.78
CA ALA A 21 -12.95 -6.87 -9.84
C ALA A 21 -13.73 -7.85 -8.93
N PRO A 22 -13.96 -9.09 -9.40
CA PRO A 22 -14.65 -10.10 -8.62
C PRO A 22 -13.86 -10.44 -7.35
N TRP A 23 -14.56 -10.77 -6.27
CA TRP A 23 -13.94 -11.06 -4.96
C TRP A 23 -12.96 -12.25 -5.03
N GLU A 24 -13.12 -13.17 -5.98
CA GLU A 24 -12.21 -14.28 -6.23
C GLU A 24 -10.79 -13.81 -6.60
N LEU A 25 -10.67 -12.69 -7.34
CA LEU A 25 -9.38 -12.09 -7.66
C LEU A 25 -8.70 -11.53 -6.41
N ALA A 26 -9.49 -10.87 -5.55
CA ALA A 26 -9.03 -10.38 -4.27
C ALA A 26 -8.58 -11.53 -3.35
N ALA A 27 -9.27 -12.68 -3.43
CA ALA A 27 -8.96 -13.91 -2.70
C ALA A 27 -7.64 -14.54 -3.16
N SER A 28 -7.38 -14.60 -4.47
CA SER A 28 -6.11 -15.13 -5.00
C SER A 28 -4.91 -14.27 -4.61
N HIS A 29 -5.14 -13.02 -4.19
CA HIS A 29 -4.09 -12.07 -3.77
C HIS A 29 -4.05 -11.81 -2.25
N ALA A 30 -4.66 -12.70 -1.45
CA ALA A 30 -4.80 -12.51 -0.01
C ALA A 30 -3.48 -12.58 0.79
N GLY A 31 -2.37 -13.03 0.19
CA GLY A 31 -1.04 -13.07 0.82
C GLY A 31 -0.28 -11.75 0.68
N SER A 32 -0.40 -11.10 -0.49
CA SER A 32 0.33 -9.89 -0.86
C SER A 32 -0.40 -8.60 -0.48
N ARG A 33 -1.71 -8.50 -0.70
CA ARG A 33 -2.52 -7.29 -0.42
C ARG A 33 -2.32 -6.72 1.00
N PRO A 34 -2.45 -7.50 2.09
CA PRO A 34 -2.26 -6.96 3.44
C PRO A 34 -0.81 -6.52 3.68
N ARG A 35 0.17 -7.23 3.13
CA ARG A 35 1.59 -6.90 3.28
C ARG A 35 1.96 -5.62 2.52
N LEU A 36 1.39 -5.40 1.33
CA LEU A 36 1.53 -4.18 0.56
C LEU A 36 0.95 -2.96 1.30
N LEU A 37 -0.26 -3.10 1.85
CA LEU A 37 -0.86 -2.04 2.67
C LEU A 37 -0.06 -1.77 3.96
N MET A 38 0.49 -2.81 4.59
CA MET A 38 1.39 -2.64 5.74
C MET A 38 2.68 -1.91 5.34
N GLU A 39 3.24 -2.23 4.17
CA GLU A 39 4.44 -1.59 3.64
C GLU A 39 4.19 -0.10 3.31
N TYR A 40 3.07 0.24 2.66
CA TYR A 40 2.66 1.64 2.48
C TYR A 40 2.61 2.37 3.83
N GLN A 41 1.93 1.80 4.82
CA GLN A 41 1.81 2.41 6.14
C GLN A 41 3.16 2.55 6.86
N ARG A 42 4.08 1.60 6.66
CA ARG A 42 5.47 1.69 7.15
C ARG A 42 6.20 2.85 6.49
N ARG A 43 6.13 2.99 5.16
CA ARG A 43 6.77 4.08 4.41
C ARG A 43 6.20 5.44 4.83
N MET A 44 4.88 5.56 4.94
CA MET A 44 4.23 6.79 5.40
C MET A 44 4.57 7.13 6.86
N GLY A 45 4.69 6.14 7.74
CA GLY A 45 5.15 6.34 9.11
C GLY A 45 6.58 6.87 9.20
N LEU A 46 7.48 6.36 8.34
CA LEU A 46 8.86 6.85 8.27
C LEU A 46 8.92 8.29 7.75
N TRP A 47 8.10 8.64 6.76
CA TRP A 47 7.92 10.01 6.29
C TRP A 47 7.35 10.93 7.38
N ALA A 48 6.29 10.51 8.05
CA ALA A 48 5.69 11.26 9.15
C ALA A 48 6.72 11.55 10.25
N ARG A 49 7.54 10.55 10.62
CA ARG A 49 8.63 10.73 11.57
C ARG A 49 9.67 11.73 11.08
N ALA A 50 10.12 11.59 9.83
CA ALA A 50 11.15 12.46 9.26
C ALA A 50 10.67 13.92 9.11
N LEU A 51 9.37 14.12 8.87
CA LEU A 51 8.72 15.43 8.81
C LEU A 51 8.28 15.96 10.18
N GLY A 52 8.57 15.25 11.27
CA GLY A 52 8.20 15.67 12.63
C GLY A 52 6.70 15.69 12.91
N LEU A 53 5.89 14.97 12.12
CA LEU A 53 4.43 14.97 12.26
C LEU A 53 4.01 14.30 13.57
N ARG A 54 3.06 14.91 14.25
CA ARG A 54 2.47 14.38 15.49
C ARG A 54 1.20 13.56 15.25
N SER A 55 0.61 13.68 14.06
CA SER A 55 -0.61 12.98 13.71
C SER A 55 -0.42 11.46 13.79
N PRO A 56 -1.37 10.72 14.36
CA PRO A 56 -1.31 9.26 14.38
C PRO A 56 -1.58 8.65 13.01
N VAL A 57 -2.29 9.32 12.10
CA VAL A 57 -2.79 8.68 10.87
C VAL A 57 -1.69 8.43 9.83
N THR A 58 -1.80 7.30 9.13
CA THR A 58 -0.90 6.88 8.05
C THR A 58 -1.33 7.38 6.67
N PHE A 59 -2.58 7.82 6.52
CA PHE A 59 -3.10 8.47 5.32
C PHE A 59 -3.03 9.98 5.49
N PHE A 60 -2.14 10.63 4.75
CA PHE A 60 -2.02 12.08 4.69
C PHE A 60 -1.43 12.52 3.35
N ASP A 61 -1.70 13.78 2.97
CA ASP A 61 -1.17 14.42 1.77
C ASP A 61 0.35 14.68 1.91
N LEU A 62 1.15 13.64 1.70
CA LEU A 62 2.61 13.72 1.71
C LEU A 62 3.17 14.74 0.70
N PRO A 63 2.68 14.80 -0.56
CA PRO A 63 3.08 15.83 -1.51
C PRO A 63 2.99 17.24 -0.93
N GLU A 64 1.87 17.59 -0.29
CA GLU A 64 1.73 18.91 0.35
C GLU A 64 2.72 19.16 1.46
N ARG A 65 3.06 18.13 2.24
CA ARG A 65 4.00 18.27 3.35
C ARG A 65 5.44 18.45 2.89
N VAL A 66 5.79 17.91 1.72
CA VAL A 66 7.15 17.93 1.18
C VAL A 66 7.38 19.11 0.25
N ALA A 67 6.42 19.40 -0.63
CA ALA A 67 6.50 20.48 -1.60
C ALA A 67 5.13 21.17 -1.74
N PRO A 68 4.78 22.07 -0.80
CA PRO A 68 3.51 22.79 -0.82
C PRO A 68 3.24 23.45 -2.17
N GLY A 69 2.02 23.29 -2.68
CA GLY A 69 1.60 23.88 -3.95
C GLY A 69 2.14 23.19 -5.22
N VAL A 70 3.06 22.22 -5.11
CA VAL A 70 3.42 21.37 -6.25
C VAL A 70 2.36 20.29 -6.39
N ARG A 71 1.64 20.32 -7.51
CA ARG A 71 0.54 19.42 -7.82
C ARG A 71 0.63 18.93 -9.25
N ALA A 72 0.03 17.78 -9.47
CA ALA A 72 -0.13 17.24 -10.82
C ALA A 72 -1.09 18.11 -11.63
N ASP A 73 -0.99 18.01 -12.94
CA ASP A 73 -1.89 18.67 -13.89
C ASP A 73 -3.36 18.39 -13.52
N PRO A 74 -4.20 19.43 -13.34
CA PRO A 74 -5.63 19.28 -13.09
C PRO A 74 -6.35 18.39 -14.12
N GLU A 75 -5.90 18.35 -15.38
CA GLU A 75 -6.50 17.47 -16.39
C GLU A 75 -6.23 15.98 -16.12
N LEU A 76 -5.05 15.65 -15.57
CA LEU A 76 -4.75 14.27 -15.14
C LEU A 76 -5.56 13.89 -13.90
N VAL A 77 -5.75 14.82 -12.98
CA VAL A 77 -6.60 14.64 -11.79
C VAL A 77 -8.03 14.33 -12.24
N ALA A 78 -8.62 15.19 -13.07
CA ALA A 78 -9.99 15.02 -13.55
C ALA A 78 -10.18 13.69 -14.30
N ARG A 79 -9.17 13.25 -15.06
CA ARG A 79 -9.19 11.95 -15.75
C ARG A 79 -9.23 10.77 -14.79
N VAL A 80 -8.41 10.80 -13.74
CA VAL A 80 -8.41 9.79 -12.68
C VAL A 80 -9.76 9.76 -11.96
N GLU A 81 -10.29 10.93 -11.59
CA GLU A 81 -11.58 11.04 -10.91
C GLU A 81 -12.75 10.54 -11.77
N ALA A 82 -12.74 10.82 -13.07
CA ALA A 82 -13.74 10.33 -14.01
C ALA A 82 -13.78 8.80 -14.07
N GLY A 83 -12.63 8.13 -13.89
CA GLY A 83 -12.53 6.67 -13.82
C GLY A 83 -13.22 6.03 -12.62
N TRP A 84 -13.60 6.83 -11.61
CA TRP A 84 -14.31 6.32 -10.43
C TRP A 84 -15.83 6.42 -10.54
N ALA A 85 -16.35 7.02 -11.62
CA ALA A 85 -17.79 7.17 -11.81
C ALA A 85 -18.48 5.79 -11.80
N GLY A 86 -19.49 5.64 -10.95
CA GLY A 86 -20.21 4.37 -10.77
C GLY A 86 -19.60 3.42 -9.74
N HIS A 87 -18.44 3.76 -9.14
CA HIS A 87 -17.81 2.96 -8.10
C HIS A 87 -17.84 3.67 -6.74
N TYR A 88 -18.22 2.92 -5.70
CA TYR A 88 -18.01 3.37 -4.33
C TYR A 88 -16.55 3.12 -3.94
N LEU A 89 -15.82 4.20 -3.66
CA LEU A 89 -14.47 4.13 -3.14
C LEU A 89 -14.43 4.82 -1.78
N TRP A 90 -13.91 4.14 -0.78
CA TRP A 90 -13.66 4.72 0.54
C TRP A 90 -12.73 5.94 0.40
N GLU A 91 -13.04 7.04 1.09
CA GLU A 91 -12.37 8.33 0.84
C GLU A 91 -10.83 8.28 0.88
N PRO A 92 -10.16 7.62 1.85
CA PRO A 92 -8.70 7.46 1.82
C PRO A 92 -8.14 6.77 0.58
N VAL A 93 -8.92 5.93 -0.12
CA VAL A 93 -8.52 5.36 -1.42
C VAL A 93 -8.47 6.46 -2.47
N ARG A 94 -9.54 7.28 -2.57
CA ARG A 94 -9.59 8.42 -3.50
C ARG A 94 -8.47 9.40 -3.22
N SER A 95 -8.34 9.85 -1.97
CA SER A 95 -7.31 10.83 -1.60
C SER A 95 -5.91 10.30 -1.86
N SER A 96 -5.62 9.03 -1.54
CA SER A 96 -4.29 8.47 -1.75
C SER A 96 -3.94 8.23 -3.22
N CYS A 97 -4.91 7.94 -4.09
CA CYS A 97 -4.70 7.94 -5.54
C CYS A 97 -4.26 9.32 -6.04
N LEU A 98 -4.94 10.39 -5.59
CA LEU A 98 -4.57 11.77 -5.94
C LEU A 98 -3.22 12.16 -5.34
N TRP A 99 -2.95 11.78 -4.10
CA TRP A 99 -1.64 12.05 -3.48
C TRP A 99 -0.51 11.30 -4.18
N ALA A 100 -0.73 10.08 -4.66
CA ALA A 100 0.25 9.36 -5.47
C ALA A 100 0.54 10.10 -6.78
N LEU A 101 -0.51 10.59 -7.45
CA LEU A 101 -0.39 11.39 -8.67
C LEU A 101 0.38 12.71 -8.41
N HIS A 102 0.04 13.42 -7.34
CA HIS A 102 0.75 14.63 -6.92
C HIS A 102 2.19 14.35 -6.50
N TRP A 103 2.47 13.19 -5.88
CA TRP A 103 3.82 12.79 -5.52
C TRP A 103 4.71 12.61 -6.76
N ALA A 104 4.16 12.04 -7.83
CA ALA A 104 4.86 11.95 -9.11
C ALA A 104 5.25 13.34 -9.65
N ALA A 105 4.39 14.35 -9.49
CA ALA A 105 4.70 15.73 -9.88
C ALA A 105 5.82 16.34 -9.02
N VAL A 106 5.77 16.12 -7.70
CA VAL A 106 6.86 16.50 -6.77
C VAL A 106 8.19 15.83 -7.15
N ARG A 107 8.14 14.57 -7.60
CA ARG A 107 9.30 13.78 -8.02
C ARG A 107 9.89 14.25 -9.34
N GLU A 108 9.04 14.63 -10.29
CA GLU A 108 9.40 15.22 -11.58
C GLU A 108 10.03 16.60 -11.41
N ALA A 109 9.49 17.43 -10.50
CA ALA A 109 10.07 18.72 -10.09
C ALA A 109 11.39 18.59 -9.31
N GLY A 110 11.83 17.37 -8.98
CA GLY A 110 13.09 17.12 -8.28
C GLY A 110 13.05 17.28 -6.76
N LEU A 111 11.88 17.50 -6.16
CA LEU A 111 11.72 17.84 -4.74
C LEU A 111 11.39 16.64 -3.83
N GLY A 112 11.09 15.46 -4.39
CA GLY A 112 10.63 14.27 -3.65
C GLY A 112 11.71 13.41 -2.95
N GLY A 113 12.79 14.01 -2.46
CA GLY A 113 13.88 13.27 -1.78
C GLY A 113 13.54 12.94 -0.33
N PHE A 114 13.78 11.69 0.11
CA PHE A 114 13.57 11.32 1.52
C PHE A 114 14.58 12.05 2.44
N PRO A 115 14.13 12.84 3.43
CA PRO A 115 15.00 13.70 4.23
C PRO A 115 15.70 12.96 5.38
N GLY A 116 15.33 11.71 5.70
CA GLY A 116 15.93 11.00 6.82
C GLY A 116 17.39 10.57 6.60
N GLU A 117 18.18 10.66 7.66
CA GLU A 117 19.58 10.22 7.70
C GLU A 117 19.69 8.69 7.98
N GLY A 118 20.87 8.12 7.75
CA GLY A 118 21.17 6.72 8.12
C GLY A 118 20.59 5.62 7.21
N LEU A 119 19.83 5.97 6.17
CA LEU A 119 19.37 5.03 5.14
C LEU A 119 20.11 5.23 3.82
N THR A 120 20.61 4.14 3.25
CA THR A 120 21.36 4.12 1.98
C THR A 120 20.79 3.06 1.03
N GLY A 121 21.19 3.15 -0.25
CA GLY A 121 20.87 2.15 -1.27
C GLY A 121 19.36 1.91 -1.48
N ALA A 122 18.99 0.64 -1.61
CA ALA A 122 17.63 0.20 -1.91
C ALA A 122 16.59 0.67 -0.88
N ARG A 123 16.96 0.79 0.40
CA ARG A 123 16.05 1.25 1.46
C ARG A 123 15.66 2.72 1.28
N ARG A 124 16.61 3.58 0.88
CA ARG A 124 16.33 4.98 0.57
C ARG A 124 15.52 5.09 -0.73
N ALA A 125 15.83 4.28 -1.73
CA ALA A 125 15.09 4.25 -2.99
C ALA A 125 13.61 3.86 -2.77
N ALA A 126 13.34 2.84 -1.97
CA ALA A 126 11.97 2.43 -1.62
C ALA A 126 11.18 3.55 -0.92
N LEU A 127 11.84 4.38 -0.10
CA LEU A 127 11.20 5.52 0.55
C LEU A 127 10.96 6.71 -0.37
N ALA A 128 11.66 6.79 -1.51
CA ALA A 128 11.39 7.79 -2.53
C ALA A 128 10.06 7.51 -3.28
N GLU A 129 9.57 6.26 -3.23
CA GLU A 129 8.30 5.82 -3.81
C GLU A 129 7.35 5.32 -2.72
N PRO A 130 6.77 6.21 -1.89
CA PRO A 130 5.96 5.83 -0.73
C PRO A 130 4.60 5.23 -1.11
N PHE A 131 4.01 5.68 -2.23
CA PHE A 131 2.68 5.24 -2.69
C PHE A 131 2.70 3.96 -3.55
N ASP A 132 3.86 3.59 -4.08
CA ASP A 132 4.02 2.42 -4.95
C ASP A 132 3.43 1.11 -4.39
N PRO A 133 3.68 0.72 -3.11
CA PRO A 133 3.05 -0.48 -2.55
C PRO A 133 1.53 -0.35 -2.39
N LEU A 134 1.00 0.87 -2.21
CA LEU A 134 -0.44 1.06 -2.12
C LEU A 134 -1.12 0.90 -3.49
N LEU A 135 -0.53 1.49 -4.53
CA LEU A 135 -1.00 1.32 -5.91
C LEU A 135 -0.94 -0.16 -6.32
N ALA A 136 0.14 -0.86 -5.96
CA ALA A 136 0.24 -2.31 -6.18
C ALA A 136 -0.84 -3.10 -5.43
N ALA A 137 -1.29 -2.63 -4.26
CA ALA A 137 -2.40 -3.26 -3.56
C ALA A 137 -3.74 -3.04 -4.29
N TYR A 138 -3.96 -1.87 -4.89
CA TYR A 138 -5.16 -1.54 -5.67
C TYR A 138 -5.24 -2.36 -6.96
N GLU A 139 -4.13 -2.49 -7.68
CA GLU A 139 -4.03 -3.31 -8.91
C GLU A 139 -4.38 -4.78 -8.70
N ARG A 140 -4.29 -5.26 -7.46
CA ARG A 140 -4.62 -6.63 -7.08
C ARG A 140 -6.11 -6.84 -6.76
N GLY A 141 -6.93 -5.82 -6.99
CA GLY A 141 -8.39 -5.88 -6.88
C GLY A 141 -8.91 -5.87 -5.44
N GLY A 142 -10.22 -6.05 -5.33
CA GLY A 142 -10.97 -6.08 -4.07
C GLY A 142 -11.15 -4.71 -3.41
N GLY A 143 -12.17 -4.64 -2.56
CA GLY A 143 -12.51 -3.44 -1.79
C GLY A 143 -11.50 -3.11 -0.70
N PHE A 144 -11.47 -1.82 -0.34
CA PHE A 144 -10.73 -1.27 0.80
C PHE A 144 -11.70 -0.44 1.61
N HIS A 145 -11.96 -0.85 2.84
CA HIS A 145 -12.92 -0.18 3.71
C HIS A 145 -12.36 -0.04 5.11
N ARG A 146 -12.88 0.93 5.86
CA ARG A 146 -12.71 0.91 7.30
C ARG A 146 -13.76 -0.03 7.88
N ASP A 147 -13.32 -0.96 8.73
CA ASP A 147 -14.26 -1.84 9.40
C ASP A 147 -15.18 -1.06 10.36
N CYS A 148 -16.30 -1.68 10.77
CA CYS A 148 -17.27 -1.03 11.65
C CYS A 148 -16.69 -0.66 13.03
N SER A 149 -15.64 -1.35 13.49
CA SER A 149 -14.96 -0.99 14.75
C SER A 149 -14.08 0.24 14.62
N GLY A 150 -13.71 0.60 13.38
CA GLY A 150 -12.74 1.65 13.09
C GLY A 150 -11.29 1.26 13.38
N ALA A 151 -11.04 0.04 13.87
CA ALA A 151 -9.72 -0.43 14.29
C ALA A 151 -8.95 -1.16 13.17
N PHE A 152 -9.60 -1.47 12.05
CA PHE A 152 -9.01 -2.18 10.93
C PHE A 152 -9.34 -1.55 9.58
N ILE A 153 -8.44 -1.74 8.63
CA ILE A 153 -8.72 -1.61 7.22
C ILE A 153 -9.07 -3.01 6.73
N ASP A 154 -10.32 -3.17 6.32
CA ASP A 154 -10.88 -4.38 5.74
C ASP A 154 -10.52 -4.44 4.25
N LEU A 155 -9.98 -5.59 3.85
CA LEU A 155 -9.61 -5.95 2.48
C LEU A 155 -10.46 -7.15 1.99
N GLU A 156 -11.69 -7.25 2.49
CA GLU A 156 -12.72 -8.29 2.30
C GLU A 156 -12.39 -9.62 2.98
N LEU A 157 -11.26 -10.24 2.63
CA LEU A 157 -10.87 -11.57 3.14
C LEU A 157 -9.72 -11.51 4.15
N CYS A 158 -9.16 -10.32 4.37
CA CYS A 158 -8.15 -10.07 5.36
C CYS A 158 -8.28 -8.63 5.87
N ALA A 159 -7.69 -8.37 7.03
CA ALA A 159 -7.75 -7.05 7.64
C ALA A 159 -6.37 -6.64 8.14
N VAL A 160 -6.04 -5.37 7.96
CA VAL A 160 -4.81 -4.77 8.49
C VAL A 160 -5.19 -3.82 9.62
N PRO A 161 -4.56 -3.90 10.80
CA PRO A 161 -4.83 -2.96 11.88
C PRO A 161 -4.68 -1.51 11.41
N TYR A 162 -5.62 -0.65 11.76
CA TYR A 162 -5.59 0.80 11.55
C TYR A 162 -5.04 1.48 12.82
N ARG A 163 -3.73 1.45 12.98
CA ARG A 163 -3.03 1.94 14.19
C ARG A 163 -2.18 3.16 13.89
N PRO A 164 -1.95 4.02 14.90
CA PRO A 164 -0.98 5.10 14.80
C PRO A 164 0.36 4.60 14.29
N TRP A 165 1.01 5.34 13.39
CA TRP A 165 2.30 4.91 12.84
C TRP A 165 3.38 4.73 13.91
N ARG A 166 3.26 5.44 15.05
CA ARG A 166 4.17 5.36 16.21
C ARG A 166 4.09 4.01 16.92
N ASP A 167 2.94 3.35 16.86
CA ASP A 167 2.68 2.08 17.52
C ASP A 167 2.99 0.89 16.61
N ARG A 168 3.50 1.16 15.40
CA ARG A 168 3.92 0.15 14.45
C ARG A 168 5.41 -0.06 14.56
N LEU A 169 5.79 -1.22 15.10
CA LEU A 169 7.10 -1.78 14.76
C LEU A 169 7.13 -2.03 13.25
N PRO A 170 8.23 -1.73 12.54
CA PRO A 170 8.34 -2.14 11.15
C PRO A 170 8.12 -3.66 11.09
N PRO A 171 7.31 -4.17 10.14
CA PRO A 171 7.20 -5.61 9.94
C PRO A 171 8.60 -6.22 9.80
N ALA A 172 8.80 -7.39 10.40
CA ALA A 172 10.09 -8.09 10.38
C ALA A 172 10.62 -8.27 8.93
N ASP A 173 9.69 -8.46 7.99
CA ASP A 173 9.96 -8.63 6.57
C ASP A 173 9.24 -7.55 5.73
N PRO A 174 9.89 -6.42 5.41
CA PRO A 174 9.31 -5.41 4.52
C PRO A 174 9.18 -5.95 3.10
N ILE A 175 8.11 -5.59 2.39
CA ILE A 175 8.04 -5.82 0.94
C ILE A 175 9.06 -4.91 0.25
N THR A 176 10.05 -5.54 -0.38
CA THR A 176 11.14 -4.84 -1.08
C THR A 176 10.87 -4.63 -2.57
N THR A 177 9.84 -5.26 -3.13
CA THR A 177 9.49 -5.20 -4.55
C THR A 177 7.98 -5.18 -4.76
N THR A 178 7.52 -4.41 -5.73
CA THR A 178 6.15 -4.37 -6.23
C THR A 178 6.02 -5.04 -7.60
N ASP A 179 7.06 -5.76 -8.03
CA ASP A 179 7.06 -6.56 -9.26
C ASP A 179 5.92 -7.59 -9.24
N PRO A 180 5.05 -7.62 -10.28
CA PRO A 180 3.90 -8.51 -10.31
C PRO A 180 4.25 -9.99 -10.11
N ALA A 181 5.30 -10.50 -10.77
CA ALA A 181 5.68 -11.91 -10.68
C ALA A 181 6.18 -12.28 -9.27
N ALA A 182 6.90 -11.37 -8.61
CA ALA A 182 7.30 -11.56 -7.21
C ALA A 182 6.09 -11.56 -6.26
N LEU A 183 5.09 -10.72 -6.50
CA LEU A 183 3.86 -10.69 -5.71
C LEU A 183 3.00 -11.94 -5.94
N ASP A 184 2.93 -12.43 -7.17
CA ASP A 184 2.21 -13.67 -7.51
C ASP A 184 2.88 -14.89 -6.86
N ALA A 185 4.21 -14.94 -6.84
CA ALA A 185 4.96 -15.98 -6.12
C ALA A 185 4.69 -15.94 -4.61
N LEU A 186 4.56 -14.75 -4.04
CA LEU A 186 4.22 -14.55 -2.64
C LEU A 186 2.81 -15.07 -2.31
N ASP A 187 1.84 -14.84 -3.19
CA ASP A 187 0.47 -15.33 -3.03
C ASP A 187 0.36 -16.85 -3.20
N ALA A 188 1.11 -17.42 -4.13
CA ALA A 188 1.20 -18.87 -4.29
C ALA A 188 1.79 -19.54 -3.03
N ALA A 189 2.85 -18.94 -2.46
CA ALA A 189 3.47 -19.42 -1.23
C ALA A 189 2.52 -19.33 -0.03
N ASP A 190 1.78 -18.23 0.12
CA ASP A 190 0.80 -18.09 1.21
C ASP A 190 -0.37 -19.06 1.07
N THR A 191 -0.86 -19.27 -0.16
CA THR A 191 -1.88 -20.29 -0.46
C THR A 191 -1.40 -21.68 -0.07
N ALA A 192 -0.18 -22.06 -0.46
CA ALA A 192 0.42 -23.35 -0.11
C ALA A 192 0.58 -23.52 1.41
N ARG A 193 1.00 -22.47 2.12
CA ARG A 193 1.13 -22.47 3.58
C ARG A 193 -0.22 -22.69 4.27
N ARG A 194 -1.27 -21.96 3.86
CA ARG A 194 -2.63 -22.12 4.42
C ARG A 194 -3.19 -23.53 4.15
N ALA A 195 -2.94 -24.09 2.96
CA ALA A 195 -3.33 -25.45 2.64
C ALA A 195 -2.64 -26.50 3.54
N ALA A 196 -1.34 -26.31 3.81
CA ALA A 196 -0.60 -27.17 4.73
C ALA A 196 -1.08 -27.07 6.19
N GLU A 197 -1.41 -25.87 6.67
CA GLU A 197 -1.96 -25.63 8.02
C GLU A 197 -3.41 -26.12 8.18
N GLY A 198 -4.19 -26.08 7.09
CA GLY A 198 -5.58 -26.56 7.05
C GLY A 198 -5.73 -28.07 6.87
N ALA A 199 -4.66 -28.81 6.56
CA ALA A 199 -4.70 -30.24 6.33
C ALA A 199 -5.05 -31.00 7.63
N PRO A 200 -5.97 -32.01 7.59
CA PRO A 200 -6.26 -32.86 8.73
C PRO A 200 -4.97 -33.59 9.18
N GLY A 201 -4.44 -33.22 10.35
CA GLY A 201 -3.22 -33.79 10.92
C GLY A 201 -2.28 -32.79 11.59
N ALA A 202 -2.29 -31.52 11.19
CA ALA A 202 -1.36 -30.50 11.72
C ALA A 202 -1.65 -30.10 13.18
N ARG A 203 -2.89 -30.29 13.67
CA ARG A 203 -3.29 -29.96 15.05
C ARG A 203 -3.02 -31.05 16.10
N SER A 204 -2.59 -32.25 15.69
CA SER A 204 -2.44 -33.38 16.63
C SER A 204 -1.05 -33.52 17.27
N ALA A 205 -0.05 -32.72 16.87
CA ALA A 205 1.33 -32.88 17.35
C ALA A 205 1.70 -32.00 18.56
N ALA A 206 0.83 -31.08 18.99
CA ALA A 206 1.16 -30.10 20.05
C ALA A 206 0.75 -30.52 21.48
N ASP A 207 -0.12 -31.53 21.65
CA ASP A 207 -0.61 -31.97 22.97
C ASP A 207 0.05 -33.24 23.52
N GLY A 208 1.19 -33.65 22.94
CA GLY A 208 2.00 -34.75 23.46
C GLY A 208 2.90 -34.35 24.63
N ARG A 209 2.35 -33.96 25.78
CA ARG A 209 3.07 -34.03 27.06
C ARG A 209 2.43 -35.07 27.97
N SER A 210 2.98 -36.27 27.88
CA SER A 210 2.93 -37.29 28.93
C SER A 210 3.99 -36.96 29.99
N GLY A 211 3.61 -37.06 31.26
CA GLY A 211 4.47 -36.89 32.42
C GLY A 211 3.65 -36.50 33.64
#